data_AF-A0A940UMH0-F1
#
_entry.id   AF-A0A940UMH0-F1
#
_cell.length_a   1.000
_cell.length_b   1.000
_cell.length_c   1.000
_cell.angle_alpha   90.00
_cell.angle_beta   90.00
_cell.angle_gamma   90.00
#
_symmetry.space_group_name_H-M   'P 1'
#
loop_
_entity.id
_entity.type
_entity.pdbx_description
1 polymer ?
#
loop_
_entity_poly.entity_id
_entity_poly.type
_entity_poly.pdbx_seq_one_letter_code
_entity_poly.pdbx_strand_id
1 'polypeptide(L)'
;PYATNEYSGWRMGQERVNRFYFTDVPDSYAAAFGDQSAMGVIALAVYPEIQRYKRPADLSTTAPGAPQADAKEKASPSARGEASRSAGTGYGREEYSPSRQVSFDPEARAVETILVKYEWRATLCSKRIIHCGTTYGHTPNRLWDDHGFAPPPPVRP
;
A
#
# COMPACT_ATOMS: atom_id res chain seq x y z
N PRO A 1 -14.15 14.79 -7.98
CA PRO A 1 -14.70 14.17 -6.75
C PRO A 1 -13.64 13.30 -6.06
N TYR A 2 -13.58 13.34 -4.73
CA TYR A 2 -12.70 12.50 -3.91
C TYR A 2 -13.55 11.59 -3.03
N ALA A 3 -12.99 10.43 -2.66
CA ALA A 3 -13.63 9.46 -1.78
C ALA A 3 -12.61 8.92 -0.78
N THR A 4 -13.05 8.69 0.46
CA THR A 4 -12.25 8.09 1.53
C THR A 4 -12.82 6.71 1.84
N ASN A 5 -11.96 5.70 1.98
CA ASN A 5 -12.33 4.34 2.34
C ASN A 5 -11.49 3.87 3.53
N GLU A 6 -12.07 3.02 4.38
CA GLU A 6 -11.38 2.38 5.51
C GLU A 6 -11.24 0.88 5.26
N TYR A 7 -10.06 0.34 5.55
CA TYR A 7 -9.74 -1.08 5.39
C TYR A 7 -9.31 -1.64 6.74
N SER A 8 -10.23 -2.31 7.44
CA SER A 8 -10.05 -2.76 8.83
C SER A 8 -9.47 -4.18 8.98
N GLY A 9 -9.34 -4.93 7.88
CA GLY A 9 -8.81 -6.29 7.92
C GLY A 9 -8.67 -6.97 6.56
N TRP A 10 -8.15 -8.20 6.57
CA TRP A 10 -8.05 -9.09 5.43
C TRP A 10 -9.45 -9.45 4.93
N ARG A 11 -9.82 -9.07 3.70
CA ARG A 11 -11.16 -9.34 3.16
C ARG A 11 -11.29 -10.78 2.67
N MET A 12 -12.12 -11.55 3.37
CA MET A 12 -12.42 -12.96 3.06
C MET A 12 -13.82 -13.17 2.47
N GLY A 13 -14.53 -12.07 2.19
CA GLY A 13 -15.85 -12.09 1.56
C GLY A 13 -16.45 -10.70 1.42
N GLN A 14 -17.64 -10.64 0.81
CA GLN A 14 -18.34 -9.39 0.53
C GLN A 14 -18.69 -8.59 1.80
N GLU A 15 -18.99 -9.30 2.89
CA GLU A 15 -19.51 -8.75 4.15
C GLU A 15 -18.56 -8.89 5.35
N ARG A 16 -17.39 -9.50 5.17
CA ARG A 16 -16.50 -9.86 6.29
C ARG A 16 -15.03 -9.61 6.03
N VAL A 17 -14.33 -9.25 7.09
CA VAL A 17 -12.87 -9.10 7.15
C VAL A 17 -12.31 -9.80 8.39
N ASN A 18 -11.04 -10.20 8.36
CA ASN A 18 -10.31 -10.65 9.53
C ASN A 18 -9.35 -9.56 9.97
N ARG A 19 -9.55 -9.04 11.19
CA ARG A 19 -8.94 -7.77 11.64
C ARG A 19 -7.41 -7.77 11.54
N PHE A 20 -6.83 -6.66 11.10
CA PHE A 20 -5.38 -6.47 11.16
C PHE A 20 -4.88 -6.34 12.61
N TYR A 21 -3.70 -6.88 12.88
CA TYR A 21 -2.90 -6.57 14.07
C TYR A 21 -1.41 -6.72 13.75
N PHE A 22 -0.56 -5.96 14.44
CA PHE A 22 0.90 -6.08 14.31
C PHE A 22 1.42 -7.25 15.15
N THR A 23 2.33 -8.02 14.58
CA THR A 23 2.97 -9.19 15.21
C THR A 23 4.38 -9.37 14.64
N ASP A 24 5.19 -10.26 15.23
CA ASP A 24 6.49 -10.62 14.65
C ASP A 24 6.32 -11.48 13.40
N VAL A 25 7.29 -11.43 12.47
CA VAL A 25 7.21 -12.12 11.16
C VAL A 25 6.77 -13.59 11.23
N PRO A 26 7.25 -14.46 12.16
CA PRO A 26 6.84 -15.86 12.20
C PRO A 26 5.33 -16.09 12.33
N ASP A 27 4.63 -15.20 13.04
CA ASP A 27 3.19 -15.28 13.31
C ASP A 27 2.35 -14.44 12.32
N SER A 28 3.00 -13.85 11.31
CA SER A 28 2.33 -13.03 10.31
C SER A 28 1.56 -13.86 9.27
N TYR A 29 0.49 -13.28 8.72
CA TYR A 29 -0.35 -13.94 7.71
C TYR A 29 0.45 -14.39 6.48
N ALA A 30 1.37 -13.56 5.99
CA ALA A 30 2.17 -13.87 4.82
C ALA A 30 3.25 -14.95 5.07
N ALA A 31 3.84 -14.98 6.28
CA ALA A 31 4.73 -16.08 6.67
C ALA A 31 4.03 -17.44 6.68
N ALA A 32 2.72 -17.50 6.94
CA ALA A 32 1.94 -18.73 6.83
C ALA A 32 1.84 -19.28 5.39
N PHE A 33 2.10 -18.45 4.38
CA PHE A 33 2.22 -18.88 2.96
C PHE A 33 3.68 -19.09 2.52
N GLY A 34 4.65 -18.96 3.44
CA GLY A 34 6.08 -19.07 3.13
C GLY A 34 6.69 -17.87 2.41
N ASP A 35 5.91 -16.82 2.12
CA ASP A 35 6.41 -15.57 1.56
C ASP A 35 6.73 -14.56 2.67
N GLN A 36 8.00 -14.19 2.77
CA GLN A 36 8.50 -13.14 3.67
C GLN A 36 9.15 -11.99 2.90
N SER A 37 9.00 -11.93 1.57
CA SER A 37 9.66 -10.94 0.70
C SER A 37 9.13 -9.52 0.90
N ALA A 38 7.84 -9.38 1.22
CA ALA A 38 7.14 -8.11 1.38
C ALA A 38 6.76 -7.77 2.85
N MET A 39 7.51 -8.28 3.84
CA MET A 39 7.15 -8.10 5.26
C MET A 39 7.14 -6.64 5.69
N GLY A 40 6.08 -6.27 6.41
CA GLY A 40 5.92 -4.93 6.97
C GLY A 40 5.48 -3.86 5.97
N VAL A 41 4.94 -4.21 4.79
CA VAL A 41 4.57 -3.24 3.75
C VAL A 41 3.07 -3.22 3.53
N ILE A 42 2.50 -2.01 3.46
CA ILE A 42 1.19 -1.75 2.85
C ILE A 42 1.45 -1.20 1.46
N ALA A 43 0.96 -1.90 0.42
CA ALA A 43 1.06 -1.47 -0.97
C ALA A 43 -0.30 -0.99 -1.47
N LEU A 44 -0.31 0.21 -2.06
CA LEU A 44 -1.45 0.78 -2.77
C LEU A 44 -1.05 1.01 -4.22
N ALA A 45 -1.89 0.58 -5.17
CA ALA A 45 -1.71 0.87 -6.59
C ALA A 45 -3.01 1.50 -7.13
N VAL A 46 -2.88 2.66 -7.77
CA VAL A 46 -4.00 3.44 -8.31
C VAL A 46 -4.03 3.26 -9.82
N TYR A 47 -5.15 2.77 -10.34
CA TYR A 47 -5.39 2.61 -11.77
C TYR A 47 -6.50 3.57 -12.20
N PRO A 48 -6.23 4.51 -13.13
CA PRO A 48 -7.29 5.32 -13.71
C PRO A 48 -8.18 4.44 -14.61
N GLU A 49 -9.46 4.80 -14.71
CA GLU A 49 -10.36 4.20 -15.69
C GLU A 49 -10.07 4.78 -17.08
N ILE A 50 -9.94 3.89 -18.07
CA ILE A 50 -9.68 4.24 -19.47
C ILE A 50 -10.73 5.25 -19.93
N GLN A 51 -10.27 6.48 -20.18
CA GLN A 51 -11.10 7.52 -20.76
C GLN A 51 -11.36 7.19 -22.23
N ARG A 52 -12.35 6.34 -22.48
CA ARG A 52 -12.86 6.04 -23.82
C ARG A 52 -13.46 7.32 -24.40
N TYR A 53 -12.62 8.09 -25.09
CA TYR A 53 -13.04 9.29 -25.80
C TYR A 53 -14.18 8.91 -26.74
N LYS A 54 -15.40 9.39 -26.45
CA LYS A 54 -16.55 9.19 -27.33
C LYS A 54 -16.29 10.02 -28.59
N ARG A 55 -15.57 9.43 -29.55
CA ARG A 55 -15.55 9.91 -30.93
C ARG A 55 -17.02 10.05 -31.35
N PRO A 56 -17.45 11.21 -31.89
CA PRO A 56 -18.74 11.30 -32.55
C PRO A 56 -18.88 10.13 -33.54
N ALA A 57 -20.06 9.51 -33.59
CA ALA A 57 -20.23 8.27 -34.34
C ALA A 57 -19.99 8.54 -35.84
N ASP A 58 -18.87 8.01 -36.34
CA ASP A 58 -18.53 7.98 -37.76
C ASP A 58 -18.58 6.52 -38.22
N LEU A 59 -19.14 6.29 -39.42
CA LEU A 59 -19.66 4.99 -39.82
C LEU A 59 -18.57 4.06 -40.41
N SER A 60 -18.57 2.79 -39.97
CA SER A 60 -17.82 1.65 -40.55
C SER A 60 -16.30 1.62 -40.21
N THR A 61 -15.56 0.49 -40.12
CA THR A 61 -15.79 -0.92 -40.53
C THR A 61 -15.02 -1.90 -39.60
N THR A 62 -15.31 -3.21 -39.66
CA THR A 62 -14.65 -4.36 -38.97
C THR A 62 -13.32 -4.81 -39.67
N ALA A 63 -12.49 -5.77 -39.19
CA ALA A 63 -12.64 -6.83 -38.16
C ALA A 63 -11.50 -6.94 -37.09
N PRO A 64 -10.57 -7.95 -37.02
CA PRO A 64 -10.40 -8.66 -35.74
C PRO A 64 -8.96 -8.91 -35.18
N GLY A 65 -8.85 -8.86 -33.84
CA GLY A 65 -8.23 -9.90 -32.97
C GLY A 65 -6.71 -10.20 -32.98
N ALA A 66 -6.06 -10.03 -31.82
CA ALA A 66 -4.84 -10.75 -31.41
C ALA A 66 -4.70 -10.80 -29.87
N PRO A 67 -4.29 -11.92 -29.24
CA PRO A 67 -4.02 -12.02 -27.81
C PRO A 67 -2.51 -11.92 -27.48
N GLN A 68 -2.13 -11.41 -26.29
CA GLN A 68 -0.74 -11.54 -25.83
C GLN A 68 -0.54 -11.65 -24.30
N ALA A 69 -0.19 -12.87 -23.89
CA ALA A 69 0.70 -13.34 -22.82
C ALA A 69 1.09 -12.46 -21.60
N ASP A 70 0.83 -13.04 -20.42
CA ASP A 70 1.79 -13.31 -19.33
C ASP A 70 2.72 -12.19 -18.82
N ALA A 71 2.31 -11.58 -17.69
CA ALA A 71 3.22 -10.86 -16.81
C ALA A 71 3.95 -11.84 -15.87
N LYS A 72 5.24 -12.12 -16.13
CA LYS A 72 6.10 -12.86 -15.20
C LYS A 72 6.27 -12.10 -13.88
N GLU A 73 5.88 -12.76 -12.80
CA GLU A 73 6.21 -12.35 -11.43
C GLU A 73 7.74 -12.32 -11.24
N LYS A 74 8.28 -11.16 -10.86
CA LYS A 74 9.69 -11.02 -10.47
C LYS A 74 9.81 -11.18 -8.96
N ALA A 75 10.04 -12.41 -8.51
CA ALA A 75 10.49 -12.66 -7.15
C ALA A 75 11.77 -11.85 -6.88
N SER A 76 11.70 -10.94 -5.90
CA SER A 76 12.87 -10.20 -5.42
C SER A 76 13.73 -11.12 -4.53
N PRO A 77 15.06 -10.93 -4.48
CA PRO A 77 15.93 -11.77 -3.66
C PRO A 77 15.53 -11.67 -2.18
N SER A 78 15.32 -12.81 -1.53
CA SER A 78 14.95 -12.85 -0.13
C SER A 78 16.12 -12.38 0.76
N ALA A 79 15.91 -11.29 1.48
CA ALA A 79 16.85 -10.81 2.48
C ALA A 79 16.83 -11.74 3.71
N ARG A 80 17.56 -12.86 3.64
CA ARG A 80 17.80 -13.75 4.79
C ARG A 80 18.78 -13.11 5.77
N GLY A 81 18.24 -12.29 6.66
CA GLY A 81 18.93 -11.70 7.80
C GLY A 81 17.96 -10.82 8.59
N GLU A 82 17.96 -10.93 9.92
CA GLU A 82 17.17 -10.09 10.86
C GLU A 82 15.62 -10.16 10.79
N ALA A 83 15.03 -10.82 9.80
CA ALA A 83 13.57 -10.85 9.59
C ALA A 83 12.74 -11.33 10.80
N SER A 84 13.27 -12.20 11.67
CA SER A 84 12.54 -12.78 12.80
C SER A 84 12.12 -11.78 13.90
N ARG A 85 12.59 -10.52 13.84
CA ARG A 85 12.20 -9.42 14.76
C ARG A 85 11.65 -8.19 14.03
N SER A 86 11.30 -8.33 12.74
CA SER A 86 10.60 -7.30 11.96
C SER A 86 9.11 -7.33 12.30
N ALA A 87 8.44 -6.18 12.18
CA ALA A 87 6.98 -6.15 12.25
C ALA A 87 6.35 -6.78 10.99
N GLY A 88 5.31 -7.58 11.19
CA GLY A 88 4.38 -8.11 10.18
C GLY A 88 2.91 -7.90 10.60
N THR A 89 1.98 -8.32 9.75
CA THR A 89 0.54 -8.24 10.02
C THR A 89 -0.03 -9.65 10.20
N GLY A 90 -0.68 -9.90 11.34
CA GLY A 90 -1.37 -11.17 11.63
C GLY A 90 -2.81 -11.21 11.10
N TYR A 91 -3.44 -12.38 11.19
CA TYR A 91 -4.82 -12.64 10.75
C TYR A 91 -5.76 -12.73 11.96
N GLY A 92 -6.50 -11.66 12.25
CA GLY A 92 -7.30 -11.55 13.47
C GLY A 92 -8.68 -12.20 13.41
N ARG A 93 -9.49 -11.91 14.44
CA ARG A 93 -10.92 -12.28 14.49
C ARG A 93 -11.69 -11.75 13.29
N GLU A 94 -12.77 -12.44 12.92
CA GLU A 94 -13.72 -11.98 11.92
C GLU A 94 -14.52 -10.77 12.45
N GLU A 95 -14.71 -9.74 11.62
CA GLU A 95 -15.55 -8.56 11.86
C GLU A 95 -16.42 -8.26 10.63
N TYR A 96 -17.65 -7.79 10.86
CA TYR A 96 -18.57 -7.39 9.79
C TYR A 96 -18.06 -6.12 9.10
N SER A 97 -17.96 -6.17 7.77
CA SER A 97 -17.47 -5.08 6.93
C SER A 97 -18.06 -5.23 5.52
N PRO A 98 -19.22 -4.61 5.24
CA PRO A 98 -19.89 -4.70 3.96
C PRO A 98 -19.11 -3.94 2.88
N SER A 99 -19.09 -4.49 1.68
CA SER A 99 -18.48 -3.91 0.49
C SER A 99 -19.36 -4.19 -0.72
N ARG A 100 -19.18 -3.43 -1.81
CA ARG A 100 -19.85 -3.69 -3.09
C ARG A 100 -18.81 -3.87 -4.19
N GLN A 101 -19.06 -4.79 -5.11
CA GLN A 101 -18.28 -4.88 -6.34
C GLN A 101 -18.62 -3.67 -7.23
N VAL A 102 -17.61 -3.15 -7.91
CA VAL A 102 -17.75 -2.10 -8.93
C VAL A 102 -17.03 -2.56 -10.19
N SER A 103 -17.63 -2.29 -11.35
CA SER A 103 -17.03 -2.56 -12.65
C SER A 103 -16.44 -1.26 -13.21
N PHE A 104 -15.17 -1.30 -13.59
CA PHE A 104 -14.47 -0.22 -14.28
C PHE A 104 -13.44 -0.82 -15.24
N ASP A 105 -12.99 -0.04 -16.22
CA ASP A 105 -12.03 -0.47 -17.25
C ASP A 105 -10.64 0.12 -16.93
N PRO A 106 -9.77 -0.54 -16.15
CA PRO A 106 -8.48 0.03 -15.72
C PRO A 106 -7.48 0.20 -16.87
N GLU A 107 -6.69 1.27 -16.84
CA GLU A 107 -5.49 1.36 -17.67
C GLU A 107 -4.49 0.24 -17.35
N ALA A 108 -3.68 -0.16 -18.34
CA ALA A 108 -2.75 -1.28 -18.22
C ALA A 108 -1.56 -1.04 -17.26
N ARG A 109 -1.42 0.16 -16.70
CA ARG A 109 -0.38 0.53 -15.72
C ARG A 109 -1.01 1.39 -14.61
N ALA A 110 -0.52 1.22 -13.40
CA ALA A 110 -0.88 2.11 -12.30
C ALA A 110 -0.33 3.52 -12.60
N VAL A 111 -1.14 4.55 -12.35
CA VAL A 111 -0.69 5.95 -12.41
C VAL A 111 0.16 6.30 -11.19
N GLU A 112 -0.09 5.64 -10.06
CA GLU A 112 0.65 5.82 -8.81
C GLU A 112 0.72 4.50 -8.04
N THR A 113 1.89 4.20 -7.46
CA THR A 113 2.08 3.09 -6.52
C THR A 113 2.74 3.63 -5.25
N ILE A 114 2.03 3.55 -4.13
CA ILE A 114 2.49 3.99 -2.80
C ILE A 114 2.85 2.75 -1.98
N LEU A 115 4.06 2.72 -1.44
CA LEU A 115 4.53 1.67 -0.54
C LEU A 115 4.81 2.26 0.84
N VAL A 116 4.04 1.84 1.85
CA VAL A 116 4.23 2.26 3.25
C VAL A 116 4.87 1.12 4.03
N LYS A 117 6.17 1.24 4.30
CA LYS A 117 6.92 0.30 5.16
C LYS A 117 6.70 0.69 6.63
N TYR A 118 6.04 -0.18 7.38
CA TYR A 118 5.93 -0.11 8.84
C TYR A 118 6.97 -1.03 9.52
N GLU A 119 7.30 -0.69 10.76
CA GLU A 119 8.25 -1.38 11.62
C GLU A 119 7.92 -1.11 13.09
N TRP A 120 8.48 -1.92 13.99
CA TRP A 120 8.42 -1.64 15.42
C TRP A 120 9.05 -0.29 15.75
N ARG A 121 8.50 0.45 16.73
CA ARG A 121 9.02 1.76 17.17
C ARG A 121 10.51 1.69 17.48
N ALA A 122 10.97 0.64 18.15
CA ALA A 122 12.38 0.41 18.46
C ALA A 122 13.26 0.26 17.20
N THR A 123 12.76 -0.41 16.16
CA THR A 123 13.44 -0.59 14.87
C THR A 123 13.50 0.69 14.05
N LEU A 124 12.40 1.46 14.01
CA LEU A 124 12.40 2.81 13.41
C LEU A 124 13.37 3.75 14.14
N CYS A 125 13.49 3.56 15.46
CA CYS A 125 14.41 4.30 16.32
C CYS A 125 15.88 3.97 16.08
N SER A 126 16.26 2.69 16.05
CA SER A 126 17.64 2.28 15.75
C SER A 126 18.07 2.70 14.35
N LYS A 127 17.13 2.70 13.39
CA LYS A 127 17.30 3.20 12.01
C LYS A 127 17.24 4.73 11.89
N ARG A 128 17.04 5.48 12.99
CA ARG A 128 16.94 6.95 13.03
C ARG A 128 15.87 7.57 12.11
N ILE A 129 14.81 6.80 11.82
CA ILE A 129 13.66 7.28 11.04
C ILE A 129 12.76 8.18 11.93
N ILE A 130 12.72 7.89 13.24
CA ILE A 130 11.95 8.65 14.23
C ILE A 130 12.82 9.01 15.45
N HIS A 131 12.37 10.00 16.22
CA HIS A 131 13.01 10.40 17.48
C HIS A 131 12.60 9.49 18.65
N CYS A 132 13.58 9.21 19.52
CA CYS A 132 13.52 8.12 20.51
C CYS A 132 13.61 8.57 21.96
N GLY A 133 14.03 9.81 22.20
CA GLY A 133 14.11 10.38 23.54
C GLY A 133 12.72 10.66 24.12
N THR A 134 12.65 10.70 25.45
CA THR A 134 11.53 11.29 26.18
C THR A 134 11.41 12.77 25.81
N THR A 135 10.19 13.27 25.64
CA THR A 135 9.90 14.63 25.16
C THR A 135 10.23 15.73 26.19
N TYR A 136 11.52 16.01 26.36
CA TYR A 136 12.03 17.28 26.87
C TYR A 136 12.84 17.95 25.76
N GLY A 137 12.21 18.86 25.02
CA GLY A 137 12.79 19.52 23.85
C GLY A 137 12.37 18.90 22.52
N HIS A 138 11.08 18.96 22.19
CA HIS A 138 10.61 18.64 20.84
C HIS A 138 11.16 19.71 19.87
N THR A 139 12.16 19.38 19.05
CA THR A 139 12.47 20.16 17.85
C THR A 139 11.42 19.79 16.80
N PRO A 140 10.47 20.68 16.45
CA PRO A 140 9.42 20.35 15.49
C PRO A 140 10.03 20.03 14.12
N ASN A 141 9.60 18.93 13.54
CA ASN A 141 9.98 18.49 12.22
C ASN A 141 9.02 19.12 11.19
N ARG A 142 9.51 20.14 10.48
CA ARG A 142 8.78 20.96 9.49
C ARG A 142 8.03 20.19 8.39
N LEU A 143 8.29 18.90 8.25
CA LEU A 143 7.70 18.01 7.23
C LEU A 143 6.47 17.23 7.73
N TRP A 144 6.22 17.18 9.05
CA TRP A 144 5.23 16.27 9.66
C TRP A 144 4.41 16.93 10.77
N ASP A 145 4.98 17.92 11.47
CA ASP A 145 4.32 18.58 12.62
C ASP A 145 3.50 19.81 12.22
N ASP A 146 3.64 20.29 10.98
CA ASP A 146 2.92 21.44 10.42
C ASP A 146 1.89 20.99 9.36
N HIS A 147 0.80 21.74 9.23
CA HIS A 147 -0.45 21.28 8.59
C HIS A 147 -0.46 21.19 7.04
N GLY A 148 0.54 20.54 6.44
CA GLY A 148 0.37 19.85 5.14
C GLY A 148 1.23 20.28 3.96
N PHE A 149 2.12 21.27 4.08
CA PHE A 149 3.01 21.67 2.97
C PHE A 149 4.43 21.99 3.43
N ALA A 150 5.43 21.59 2.63
CA ALA A 150 6.84 21.90 2.92
C ALA A 150 7.14 23.39 2.71
N PRO A 151 7.81 24.07 3.66
CA PRO A 151 8.11 25.49 3.52
C PRO A 151 9.17 25.76 2.43
N PRO A 152 9.10 26.91 1.74
CA PRO A 152 10.07 27.30 0.71
C PRO A 152 11.49 27.41 1.29
N PRO A 153 12.54 27.26 0.45
CA PRO A 153 13.92 27.36 0.91
C PRO A 153 14.23 28.77 1.43
N PRO A 154 15.09 28.90 2.47
CA PRO A 154 15.50 30.21 2.95
C PRO A 154 16.22 30.99 1.84
N VAL A 155 15.88 32.28 1.72
CA VAL A 155 16.58 33.19 0.80
C VAL A 155 18.03 33.28 1.26
N ARG A 156 18.98 33.07 0.33
CA ARG A 156 20.41 33.24 0.64
C ARG A 156 20.71 34.73 0.82
N PRO A 157 21.58 35.09 1.79
CA PRO A 157 22.12 36.45 1.89
C PRO A 157 23.03 36.79 0.71
#